data_AF-A0A9X0R315-F1
#
_entry.id   AF-A0A9X0R315-F1
#
_cell.length_a   1.000
_cell.length_b   1.000
_cell.length_c   1.000
_cell.angle_alpha   90.00
_cell.angle_beta   90.00
_cell.angle_gamma   90.00
#
_symmetry.space_group_name_H-M   'P 1'
#
loop_
_entity.id
_entity.type
_entity.pdbx_description
1 polymer ?
#
loop_
_entity_poly.entity_id
_entity_poly.type
_entity_poly.pdbx_seq_one_letter_code
_entity_poly.pdbx_strand_id
1 'polypeptide(L)'
;MQGTALHREPGAVVAEVARRWRVCSQQVFTWRREMRAGAAARLDFVPMVAEAPAPTPAPTAAPAHTASAIEVRLAGAVLRVEPGIDCELLTAVLRAIRASAA
;
A
#
# COMPACT_ATOMS: atom_id res chain seq x y z
N MET A 1 -21.28 7.78 -16.35
CA MET A 1 -20.73 8.47 -15.16
C MET A 1 -21.67 8.24 -13.99
N GLN A 2 -21.39 7.26 -13.13
CA GLN A 2 -22.12 7.11 -11.87
C GLN A 2 -21.07 7.06 -10.77
N GLY A 3 -21.05 8.12 -9.95
CA GLY A 3 -20.25 8.15 -8.74
C GLY A 3 -20.83 7.12 -7.78
N THR A 4 -20.12 6.02 -7.56
CA THR A 4 -20.46 5.04 -6.54
C THR A 4 -20.46 5.74 -5.20
N ALA A 5 -21.65 5.89 -4.62
CA ALA A 5 -21.85 6.40 -3.29
C ALA A 5 -20.88 5.68 -2.35
N LEU A 6 -20.15 6.47 -1.55
CA LEU A 6 -19.25 5.98 -0.50
C LEU A 6 -20.05 5.00 0.38
N HIS A 7 -19.88 3.71 0.10
CA HIS A 7 -20.61 2.65 0.77
C HIS A 7 -20.10 2.57 2.21
N ARG A 8 -20.83 3.24 3.10
CA ARG A 8 -20.67 3.10 4.54
C ARG A 8 -21.61 1.98 4.93
N GLU A 9 -21.09 0.77 5.16
CA GLU A 9 -21.92 -0.31 5.71
C GLU A 9 -22.49 0.16 7.06
N PRO A 10 -23.82 0.33 7.17
CA PRO A 10 -24.45 0.69 8.43
C PRO A 10 -24.24 -0.48 9.38
N GLY A 11 -23.52 -0.24 10.49
CA GLY A 11 -23.25 -1.26 11.51
C GLY A 11 -21.78 -1.72 11.60
N ALA A 12 -20.90 -1.30 10.69
CA ALA A 12 -19.47 -1.63 10.80
C ALA A 12 -18.84 -0.99 12.06
N VAL A 13 -18.41 -1.82 13.01
CA VAL A 13 -17.72 -1.37 14.22
C VAL A 13 -16.26 -1.12 13.89
N VAL A 14 -15.76 0.09 14.17
CA VAL A 14 -14.38 0.50 13.85
C VAL A 14 -13.34 -0.46 14.45
N ALA A 15 -13.58 -0.97 15.66
CA ALA A 15 -12.70 -1.93 16.31
C ALA A 15 -12.62 -3.27 15.56
N GLU A 16 -13.72 -3.73 14.97
CA GLU A 16 -13.75 -4.97 14.18
C GLU A 16 -12.99 -4.80 12.87
N VAL A 17 -13.20 -3.67 12.18
CA VAL A 17 -12.46 -3.31 10.97
C VAL A 17 -10.96 -3.20 11.27
N ALA A 18 -10.61 -2.52 12.36
CA ALA A 18 -9.23 -2.38 12.82
C ALA A 18 -8.57 -3.75 13.06
N ARG A 19 -9.26 -4.66 13.76
CA ARG A 19 -8.77 -6.02 14.02
C ARG A 19 -8.60 -6.83 12.73
N ARG A 20 -9.58 -6.79 11.82
CA ARG A 20 -9.53 -7.53 10.55
C ARG A 20 -8.33 -7.14 9.69
N TRP A 21 -8.02 -5.84 9.65
CA TRP A 21 -6.94 -5.29 8.82
C TRP A 21 -5.65 -5.00 9.59
N ARG A 22 -5.57 -5.40 10.88
CA ARG A 22 -4.41 -5.19 11.76
C ARG A 22 -3.94 -3.73 11.82
N VAL A 23 -4.87 -2.79 11.74
CA VAL A 23 -4.62 -1.36 11.95
C VAL A 23 -5.16 -0.93 13.32
N CYS A 24 -4.65 0.16 13.89
CA CYS A 24 -5.21 0.67 15.14
C CYS A 24 -6.51 1.45 14.89
N SER A 25 -7.46 1.38 15.83
CA SER A 25 -8.75 2.08 15.70
C SER A 25 -8.58 3.60 15.52
N GLN A 26 -7.57 4.19 16.18
CA GLN A 26 -7.24 5.61 16.05
C GLN A 26 -6.90 5.99 14.61
N GLN A 27 -6.14 5.15 13.88
CA GLN A 27 -5.80 5.36 12.47
C GLN A 27 -7.08 5.47 11.61
N VAL A 28 -8.03 4.57 11.83
CA VAL A 28 -9.32 4.57 11.10
C VAL A 28 -10.12 5.84 11.39
N PHE A 29 -10.10 6.34 12.63
CA PHE A 29 -10.75 7.61 12.99
C PHE A 29 -10.06 8.82 12.34
N THR A 30 -8.72 8.84 12.32
CA THR A 30 -7.92 9.87 11.65
C THR A 30 -8.27 9.93 10.17
N TRP A 31 -8.24 8.81 9.46
CA TRP A 31 -8.62 8.76 8.04
C TRP A 31 -10.06 9.21 7.80
N ARG A 32 -11.02 8.80 8.64
CA ARG A 32 -12.42 9.26 8.56
C ARG A 32 -12.55 10.77 8.79
N ARG A 33 -11.67 11.38 9.57
CA ARG A 33 -11.64 12.83 9.82
C ARG A 33 -11.02 13.55 8.62
N GLU A 34 -9.89 13.09 8.11
CA GLU A 34 -9.20 13.67 6.95
C GLU A 34 -10.06 13.63 5.69
N MET A 35 -10.76 12.52 5.46
CA MET A 35 -11.72 12.38 4.34
C MET A 35 -12.87 13.38 4.43
N ARG A 36 -13.38 13.65 5.65
CA ARG A 36 -14.45 14.66 5.85
C ARG A 36 -13.92 16.08 5.71
N ALA A 37 -12.67 16.32 6.06
CA ALA A 37 -12.03 17.62 5.95
C ALA A 37 -11.59 17.96 4.51
N GLY A 38 -11.77 17.04 3.54
CA GLY A 38 -11.24 17.20 2.19
C GLY A 38 -9.70 17.26 2.14
N ALA A 39 -9.04 16.90 3.24
CA ALA A 39 -7.59 16.99 3.42
C ALA A 39 -6.88 15.68 3.03
N ALA A 40 -7.63 14.61 2.78
CA ALA A 40 -7.06 13.41 2.20
C ALA A 40 -6.65 13.72 0.76
N ALA A 41 -5.38 13.46 0.44
CA ALA A 41 -4.91 13.42 -0.95
C ALA A 41 -5.88 12.56 -1.78
N ARG A 42 -6.03 12.86 -3.08
CA ARG A 42 -6.83 12.02 -3.98
C ARG A 42 -6.21 10.64 -4.02
N LEU A 43 -6.71 9.75 -3.18
CA LEU A 43 -6.37 8.34 -3.18
C LEU A 43 -7.24 7.70 -4.24
N ASP A 44 -6.63 7.25 -5.33
CA ASP A 44 -7.32 6.41 -6.31
C ASP A 44 -7.55 5.05 -5.67
N PHE A 45 -8.70 4.90 -5.01
CA PHE A 45 -9.13 3.63 -4.46
C PHE A 45 -9.52 2.71 -5.62
N VAL A 46 -8.73 1.66 -5.84
CA VAL A 46 -9.08 0.58 -6.77
C VAL A 46 -10.02 -0.39 -6.06
N PRO A 47 -11.15 -0.80 -6.66
CA PRO A 47 -12.04 -1.80 -6.08
C PRO A 47 -11.28 -3.11 -5.86
N MET A 48 -11.22 -3.57 -4.61
CA MET A 48 -10.75 -4.93 -4.30
C MET A 48 -11.91 -5.89 -4.59
N VAL A 49 -11.85 -6.57 -5.73
CA VAL A 49 -12.75 -7.69 -6.01
C VAL A 49 -12.19 -8.88 -5.25
N ALA A 50 -12.89 -9.32 -4.20
CA ALA A 50 -12.55 -10.58 -3.55
C ALA A 50 -12.82 -11.72 -4.55
N GLU A 51 -11.79 -12.51 -4.86
CA GLU A 51 -12.02 -13.79 -5.54
C GLU A 51 -12.96 -14.64 -4.68
N ALA A 52 -13.91 -15.31 -5.33
CA ALA A 52 -14.71 -16.33 -4.67
C ALA A 52 -13.75 -17.36 -4.03
N PRO A 53 -14.02 -17.85 -2.80
CA PRO A 53 -13.09 -18.73 -2.12
C PRO A 53 -12.86 -19.98 -2.97
N ALA A 54 -11.67 -20.10 -3.55
CA ALA A 54 -11.23 -21.32 -4.21
C ALA A 54 -11.16 -22.44 -3.16
N PRO A 55 -11.47 -23.69 -3.52
CA PRO A 55 -11.31 -24.82 -2.61
C PRO A 55 -9.86 -24.86 -2.09
N THR A 56 -9.72 -24.90 -0.78
CA THR A 56 -8.42 -24.85 -0.07
C THR A 56 -7.45 -25.87 -0.66
N PRO A 57 -6.38 -25.46 -1.36
CA PRO A 57 -5.33 -26.40 -1.70
C PRO A 57 -4.60 -26.82 -0.41
N ALA A 58 -4.21 -28.09 -0.34
CA ALA A 58 -3.38 -28.65 0.73
C ALA A 58 -2.16 -27.75 1.02
N PRO A 59 -1.59 -27.77 2.24
CA PRO A 59 -0.49 -26.88 2.61
C PRO A 59 0.75 -27.15 1.75
N THR A 60 0.82 -26.49 0.60
CA THR A 60 2.05 -26.28 -0.15
C THR A 60 2.93 -25.42 0.74
N ALA A 61 4.17 -25.89 0.93
CA ALA A 61 5.22 -25.18 1.64
C ALA A 61 5.18 -23.68 1.33
N ALA A 62 5.29 -22.86 2.38
CA ALA A 62 5.25 -21.41 2.29
C ALA A 62 6.02 -20.94 1.04
N PRO A 63 5.43 -20.07 0.20
CA PRO A 63 6.16 -19.55 -0.94
C PRO A 63 7.43 -18.94 -0.38
N ALA A 64 8.59 -19.41 -0.87
CA ALA A 64 9.86 -18.78 -0.56
C ALA A 64 9.63 -17.29 -0.75
N HIS A 65 9.92 -16.47 0.27
CA HIS A 65 9.84 -15.03 0.16
C HIS A 65 10.76 -14.62 -0.98
N THR A 66 10.21 -14.52 -2.19
CA THR A 66 10.83 -13.83 -3.31
C THR A 66 10.98 -12.42 -2.79
N ALA A 67 12.19 -12.06 -2.39
CA ALA A 67 12.48 -10.73 -1.89
C ALA A 67 11.88 -9.74 -2.90
N SER A 68 10.91 -8.96 -2.45
CA SER A 68 10.19 -8.05 -3.33
C SER A 68 11.10 -6.88 -3.65
N ALA A 69 11.16 -6.47 -4.91
CA ALA A 69 11.89 -5.29 -5.31
C ALA A 69 11.44 -4.05 -4.52
N ILE A 70 12.39 -3.22 -4.09
CA ILE A 70 12.11 -1.96 -3.39
C ILE A 70 12.00 -0.85 -4.43
N GLU A 71 10.88 -0.12 -4.44
CA GLU A 71 10.72 1.06 -5.29
C GLU A 71 10.99 2.34 -4.49
N VAL A 72 11.95 3.15 -4.95
CA VAL A 72 12.33 4.44 -4.37
C VAL A 72 11.92 5.54 -5.35
N ARG A 73 11.12 6.51 -4.88
CA ARG A 73 10.72 7.69 -5.65
C ARG A 73 11.43 8.91 -5.10
N LEU A 74 12.19 9.60 -5.95
CA LEU A 74 12.97 10.77 -5.56
C LEU A 74 13.06 11.76 -6.73
N ALA A 75 12.70 13.02 -6.49
CA ALA A 75 12.81 14.11 -7.48
C ALA A 75 12.22 13.80 -8.87
N GLY A 76 11.10 13.08 -8.92
CA GLY A 76 10.45 12.66 -10.16
C GLY A 76 11.07 11.42 -10.82
N ALA A 77 12.20 10.92 -10.33
CA ALA A 77 12.77 9.64 -10.73
C ALA A 77 12.20 8.47 -9.92
N VAL A 78 12.13 7.31 -10.56
CA VAL A 78 11.71 6.03 -9.94
C VAL A 78 12.86 5.04 -10.07
N LEU A 79 13.37 4.57 -8.94
CA LEU A 79 14.42 3.55 -8.85
C LEU A 79 13.80 2.25 -8.34
N ARG A 80 13.98 1.15 -9.08
CA ARG A 80 13.57 -0.19 -8.64
C ARG A 80 14.82 -0.98 -8.25
N VAL A 81 14.85 -1.47 -7.02
CA VAL A 81 15.96 -2.20 -6.43
C VAL A 81 15.57 -3.66 -6.32
N GLU A 82 16.13 -4.48 -7.21
CA GLU A 82 15.94 -5.93 -7.15
C GLU A 82 16.80 -6.56 -6.03
N PRO A 83 16.39 -7.70 -5.48
CA PRO A 83 17.20 -8.44 -4.52
C PRO A 83 18.55 -8.84 -5.10
N GLY A 84 19.62 -8.66 -4.32
CA GLY A 84 20.98 -9.01 -4.76
C GLY A 84 21.67 -7.93 -5.60
N ILE A 85 21.09 -6.73 -5.72
CA ILE A 85 21.83 -5.56 -6.21
C ILE A 85 23.03 -5.28 -5.33
N ASP A 86 24.14 -4.94 -5.97
CA ASP A 86 25.35 -4.49 -5.29
C ASP A 86 25.11 -3.18 -4.51
N CYS A 87 25.54 -3.18 -3.24
CA CYS A 87 25.31 -2.05 -2.33
C CYS A 87 26.09 -0.79 -2.72
N GLU A 88 27.28 -0.93 -3.31
CA GLU A 88 28.08 0.23 -3.73
C GLU A 88 27.45 0.89 -4.95
N LEU A 89 27.02 0.09 -5.93
CA LEU A 89 26.28 0.56 -7.09
C LEU A 89 24.99 1.28 -6.69
N LEU A 90 24.19 0.69 -5.80
CA LEU A 90 22.97 1.30 -5.29
C LEU A 90 23.24 2.65 -4.63
N THR A 91 24.29 2.73 -3.82
CA THR A 91 24.68 3.97 -3.13
C THR A 91 25.14 5.04 -4.12
N ALA A 92 25.92 4.66 -5.14
CA ALA A 92 26.38 5.58 -6.18
C ALA A 92 25.20 6.17 -6.96
N VAL A 93 24.24 5.32 -7.36
CA VAL A 93 23.02 5.74 -8.07
C VAL A 93 22.17 6.69 -7.20
N LEU A 94 21.93 6.35 -5.94
CA LEU A 94 21.16 7.20 -5.02
C LEU A 94 21.82 8.58 -4.82
N ARG A 95 23.17 8.63 -4.72
CA ARG A 95 23.90 9.90 -4.62
C ARG A 95 23.78 10.73 -5.91
N ALA A 96 23.89 10.09 -7.07
CA ALA A 96 23.76 10.77 -8.36
C ALA A 96 22.36 11.38 -8.54
N ILE A 97 21.30 10.63 -8.23
CA ILE A 97 19.92 11.13 -8.30
C ILE A 97 19.69 12.29 -7.32
N ARG A 98 20.26 12.21 -6.10
CA ARG A 98 20.20 13.32 -5.14
C ARG A 98 20.92 14.58 -5.63
N ALA A 99 22.06 14.42 -6.31
CA ALA A 99 22.84 15.53 -6.84
C ALA A 99 22.17 16.19 -8.06
N SER A 100 21.47 15.42 -8.91
CA SER A 100 20.73 15.94 -10.06
C SER A 100 19.42 16.65 -9.68
N ALA A 101 18.96 16.44 -8.43
CA ALA A 101 17.74 17.04 -7.89
C ALA A 101 17.97 18.39 -7.19
N ALA A 102 19.23 18.80 -7.04
CA ALA A 102 19.65 20.09 -6.50
C ALA A 102 19.84 21.11 -7.63
#